data_AF-A0A0Q6CC43-F1
#
_entry.id   AF-A0A0Q6CC43-F1
#
_cell.length_a   1.000
_cell.length_b   1.000
_cell.length_c   1.000
_cell.angle_alpha   90.00
_cell.angle_beta   90.00
_cell.angle_gamma   90.00
#
_symmetry.space_group_name_H-M   'P 1'
#
loop_
_entity.id
_entity.type
_entity.pdbx_description
1 polymer ?
#
loop_
_entity_poly.entity_id
_entity_poly.type
_entity_poly.pdbx_seq_one_letter_code
_entity_poly.pdbx_strand_id
1 'polypeptide(L)'
;MRGILASGFLMLSVVGSIAAEPTMPAPNGVKASEIVAAIEKREGYAYLGSIELKDDNYRVVYYMSDGAEVTITYSSATGQPVAPEAK
;
A
#
# COMPACT_ATOMS: atom_id res chain seq x y z
N MET A 1 12.43 -42.96 -50.68
CA MET A 1 11.55 -41.95 -50.04
C MET A 1 12.20 -41.53 -48.72
N ARG A 2 12.56 -40.25 -48.59
CA ARG A 2 13.15 -39.65 -47.39
C ARG A 2 11.99 -39.20 -46.48
N GLY A 3 11.91 -39.70 -45.24
CA GLY A 3 10.99 -39.21 -44.22
C GLY A 3 11.77 -38.75 -43.00
N ILE A 4 11.88 -37.43 -42.83
CA ILE A 4 12.69 -36.75 -41.82
C ILE A 4 11.96 -36.76 -40.47
N LEU A 5 12.67 -37.12 -39.40
CA LEU A 5 12.25 -36.97 -37.99
C LEU A 5 12.04 -35.49 -37.66
N ALA A 6 10.85 -35.12 -37.18
CA ALA A 6 10.59 -33.79 -36.62
C ALA A 6 10.35 -33.91 -35.11
N SER A 7 11.42 -33.74 -34.32
CA SER A 7 11.34 -33.52 -32.88
C SER A 7 11.06 -32.03 -32.64
N GLY A 8 9.83 -31.70 -32.26
CA GLY A 8 9.46 -30.35 -31.83
C GLY A 8 9.84 -30.12 -30.37
N PHE A 9 10.88 -29.33 -30.12
CA PHE A 9 11.25 -28.89 -28.78
C PHE A 9 10.40 -27.67 -28.37
N LEU A 10 9.51 -27.86 -27.39
CA LEU A 10 8.65 -26.80 -26.86
C LEU A 10 9.46 -25.94 -25.87
N MET A 11 9.86 -24.73 -26.29
CA MET A 11 10.49 -23.76 -25.39
C MET A 11 9.41 -23.11 -24.50
N LEU A 12 9.35 -23.51 -23.24
CA LEU A 12 8.55 -22.87 -22.21
C LEU A 12 9.29 -21.61 -21.71
N SER A 13 8.90 -20.42 -22.16
CA SER A 13 9.40 -19.16 -21.62
C SER A 13 8.77 -18.88 -20.26
N VAL A 14 9.51 -19.17 -19.19
CA VAL A 14 9.17 -18.70 -17.84
C VAL A 14 9.41 -17.19 -17.79
N VAL A 15 8.34 -16.40 -17.90
CA VAL A 15 8.38 -14.98 -17.58
C VAL A 15 8.26 -14.87 -16.06
N GLY A 16 9.38 -14.71 -15.37
CA GLY A 16 9.39 -14.39 -13.95
C GLY A 16 9.05 -12.91 -13.75
N SER A 17 7.97 -12.62 -13.05
CA SER A 17 7.68 -11.24 -12.60
C SER A 17 8.71 -10.85 -11.54
N ILE A 18 9.47 -9.78 -11.78
CA ILE A 18 10.24 -9.11 -10.73
C ILE A 18 9.26 -8.29 -9.88
N ALA A 19 9.13 -8.61 -8.59
CA ALA A 19 8.39 -7.76 -7.66
C ALA A 19 9.17 -6.46 -7.46
N ALA A 20 8.49 -5.32 -7.52
CA ALA A 20 9.10 -4.03 -7.19
C ALA A 20 9.54 -4.04 -5.72
N GLU A 21 10.66 -3.37 -5.41
CA GLU A 21 11.08 -3.19 -4.02
C GLU A 21 9.98 -2.47 -3.23
N PRO A 22 9.62 -2.96 -2.03
CA PRO A 22 8.57 -2.35 -1.25
C PRO A 22 9.01 -0.94 -0.82
N THR A 23 8.13 0.05 -1.01
CA THR A 23 8.35 1.39 -0.46
C THR A 23 8.47 1.28 1.06
N MET A 24 9.62 1.67 1.59
CA MET A 24 9.86 1.71 3.03
C MET A 24 9.50 3.08 3.59
N PRO A 25 8.92 3.16 4.80
CA PRO A 25 8.71 4.45 5.45
C PRO A 25 10.05 5.11 5.79
N ALA A 26 10.00 6.41 6.11
CA ALA A 26 11.18 7.18 6.49
C ALA A 26 12.03 6.44 7.55
N PRO A 27 13.38 6.44 7.45
CA PRO A 27 14.24 5.82 8.44
C PRO A 27 14.00 6.41 9.83
N ASN A 28 13.78 5.55 10.83
CA ASN A 28 13.36 5.94 12.19
C ASN A 28 12.01 6.68 12.25
N GLY A 29 11.16 6.54 11.24
CA GLY A 29 9.82 7.07 11.20
C GLY A 29 8.84 6.32 12.11
N VAL A 30 7.64 6.90 12.23
CA VAL A 30 6.51 6.34 12.97
C VAL A 30 5.94 5.15 12.20
N LYS A 31 5.58 4.07 12.90
CA LYS A 31 4.96 2.91 12.27
C LYS A 31 3.49 3.20 11.92
N ALA A 32 3.04 2.66 10.80
CA ALA A 32 1.62 2.61 10.42
C ALA A 32 0.68 2.19 11.59
N SER A 33 1.08 1.18 12.37
CA SER A 33 0.30 0.69 13.52
C SER A 33 0.09 1.74 14.61
N GLU A 34 1.04 2.66 14.79
CA GLU A 34 0.92 3.72 15.80
C GLU A 34 -0.08 4.80 15.37
N ILE A 35 -0.13 5.10 14.06
CA ILE A 35 -1.12 6.01 13.47
C ILE A 35 -2.53 5.42 13.60
N VAL A 36 -2.69 4.14 13.23
CA VAL A 36 -3.95 3.39 13.39
C VAL A 36 -4.40 3.42 14.85
N ALA A 37 -3.51 3.09 15.79
CA ALA A 37 -3.81 3.12 17.22
C ALA A 37 -4.20 4.52 17.74
N ALA A 38 -3.66 5.59 17.14
CA ALA A 38 -4.06 6.96 17.47
C ALA A 38 -5.46 7.31 16.92
N ILE A 39 -5.80 6.84 15.71
CA ILE A 39 -7.12 7.04 15.11
C ILE A 39 -8.20 6.27 15.89
N GLU A 40 -7.95 5.03 16.25
CA GLU A 40 -8.93 4.18 16.95
C GLU A 40 -9.28 4.65 18.37
N LYS A 41 -8.48 5.55 18.95
CA LYS A 41 -8.82 6.23 20.21
C LYS A 41 -9.81 7.38 20.02
N ARG A 42 -10.04 7.83 18.79
CA ARG A 42 -10.93 8.96 18.48
C ARG A 42 -12.36 8.46 18.35
N GLU A 43 -13.30 9.20 18.94
CA GLU A 43 -14.71 8.88 18.83
C GLU A 43 -15.20 8.97 17.37
N GLY A 44 -16.17 8.12 17.03
CA GLY A 44 -16.82 8.10 15.72
C GLY A 44 -16.09 7.31 14.62
N TYR A 45 -14.82 6.95 14.81
CA TYR A 45 -14.11 6.06 13.88
C TYR A 45 -14.51 4.61 14.12
N ALA A 46 -14.97 3.90 13.09
CA ALA A 46 -15.54 2.56 13.22
C ALA A 46 -14.57 1.46 12.77
N TYR A 47 -14.03 1.53 11.54
CA TYR A 47 -13.10 0.51 11.03
C TYR A 47 -12.13 1.07 9.99
N LEU A 48 -10.93 0.47 9.96
CA LEU A 48 -9.89 0.76 8.97
C LEU A 48 -10.31 0.22 7.60
N GLY A 49 -10.27 1.07 6.57
CA GLY A 49 -10.47 0.69 5.18
C GLY A 49 -9.17 0.28 4.50
N SER A 50 -8.21 1.20 4.42
CA SER A 50 -6.89 0.94 3.84
C SER A 50 -5.80 1.82 4.45
N ILE A 51 -4.56 1.36 4.30
CA ILE A 51 -3.37 2.14 4.60
C ILE A 51 -2.38 1.97 3.45
N GLU A 52 -1.94 3.08 2.88
CA GLU A 52 -1.00 3.13 1.78
C GLU A 52 0.17 4.02 2.17
N LEU A 53 1.40 3.56 1.94
CA LEU A 53 2.58 4.40 2.05
C LEU A 53 2.95 4.92 0.67
N LYS A 54 3.00 6.24 0.51
CA LYS A 54 3.42 6.90 -0.73
C LYS A 54 4.13 8.21 -0.39
N ASP A 55 5.26 8.46 -1.03
CA ASP A 55 6.02 9.72 -0.91
C ASP A 55 6.27 10.10 0.56
N ASP A 56 6.76 9.16 1.38
CA ASP A 56 6.98 9.30 2.83
C ASP A 56 5.73 9.66 3.66
N ASN A 57 4.54 9.41 3.13
CA ASN A 57 3.27 9.67 3.81
C ASN A 57 2.38 8.43 3.86
N TYR A 58 1.78 8.19 5.01
CA TYR A 58 0.71 7.22 5.17
C TYR A 58 -0.63 7.87 4.81
N ARG A 59 -1.23 7.41 3.73
CA ARG A 59 -2.63 7.70 3.41
C ARG A 59 -3.50 6.63 4.05
N VAL A 60 -4.30 7.04 5.02
CA VAL A 60 -5.16 6.15 5.80
C VAL A 60 -6.62 6.45 5.49
N VAL A 61 -7.37 5.43 5.08
CA VAL A 61 -8.80 5.51 4.84
C VAL A 61 -9.53 4.82 6.00
N TYR A 62 -10.43 5.55 6.64
CA TYR A 62 -11.29 5.04 7.70
C TYR A 62 -12.76 5.23 7.36
N TYR A 63 -13.59 4.33 7.86
CA TYR A 63 -15.03 4.49 7.87
C TYR A 63 -15.51 4.87 9.27
N MET A 64 -16.39 5.87 9.31
CA MET A 64 -17.01 6.40 10.52
C MET A 64 -18.26 5.59 10.88
N SER A 65 -18.76 5.74 12.11
CA SER A 65 -19.94 5.02 12.60
C SER A 65 -21.24 5.38 11.87
N ASP A 66 -21.28 6.53 11.20
CA ASP A 66 -22.38 6.98 10.35
C ASP A 66 -22.24 6.52 8.88
N GLY A 67 -21.18 5.76 8.57
CA GLY A 67 -20.86 5.28 7.23
C GLY A 67 -20.04 6.25 6.38
N ALA A 68 -19.66 7.42 6.88
CA ALA A 68 -18.81 8.35 6.15
C ALA A 68 -17.38 7.81 5.96
N GLU A 69 -16.79 8.02 4.79
CA GLU A 69 -15.39 7.73 4.52
C GLU A 69 -14.53 8.97 4.81
N VAL A 70 -13.46 8.79 5.57
CA VAL A 70 -12.47 9.83 5.86
C VAL A 70 -11.10 9.35 5.41
N THR A 71 -10.48 10.11 4.51
CA THR A 71 -9.07 9.95 4.15
C THR A 71 -8.23 10.94 4.96
N ILE A 72 -7.19 10.45 5.62
CA ILE A 72 -6.23 11.28 6.36
C ILE A 72 -4.82 10.93 5.88
N THR A 73 -4.03 11.94 5.58
CA THR A 73 -2.61 11.77 5.24
C THR A 73 -1.76 12.10 6.45
N TYR A 74 -0.83 11.21 6.80
CA TYR A 74 0.11 11.37 7.91
C TYR A 74 1.54 11.29 7.40
N SER A 75 2.43 12.14 7.89
CA SER A 75 3.86 12.04 7.61
C SER A 75 4.44 10.79 8.27
N SER A 76 5.11 9.93 7.50
CA SER A 76 5.76 8.73 8.06
C SER A 76 6.95 9.09 8.95
N ALA A 77 7.57 10.25 8.74
CA ALA A 77 8.67 10.72 9.58
C ALA A 77 8.20 11.19 10.97
N THR A 78 7.05 11.85 11.06
CA THR A 78 6.60 12.54 12.28
C THR A 78 5.32 11.98 12.91
N GLY A 79 4.55 11.19 12.18
CA GLY A 79 3.23 10.73 12.61
C GLY A 79 2.17 11.83 12.68
N GLN A 80 2.46 13.04 12.21
CA GLN A 80 1.51 14.17 12.23
C GLN A 80 0.64 14.20 10.96
N PRO A 81 -0.63 14.64 11.06
CA PRO A 81 -1.46 14.88 9.89
C PRO A 81 -0.83 15.92 8.97
N VAL A 82 -0.81 15.64 7.67
CA VAL A 82 -0.41 16.59 6.63
C VAL A 82 -1.65 17.31 6.12
N ALA A 83 -1.53 18.61 5.84
CA ALA A 83 -2.60 19.35 5.20
C ALA A 83 -3.00 18.66 3.89
N PRO A 84 -4.30 18.61 3.55
CA PRO A 84 -4.72 18.12 2.25
C PRO A 84 -4.05 18.98 1.17
N GLU A 85 -3.42 18.34 0.19
CA GLU A 85 -2.85 19.06 -0.95
C GLU A 85 -3.97 19.87 -1.60
N ALA A 86 -3.77 21.19 -1.70
CA ALA A 86 -4.68 22.06 -2.44
C ALA A 86 -4.61 21.65 -3.91
N LYS A 87 -5.74 21.20 -4.47
CA LYS A 87 -5.87 20.88 -5.89
C LYS A 87 -5.81 22.13 -6.77
#